data_AF-A0A1C6AVF7-F1
#
_entry.id   AF-A0A1C6AVF7-F1
#
_cell.length_a   1.000
_cell.length_b   1.000
_cell.length_c   1.000
_cell.angle_alpha   90.00
_cell.angle_beta   90.00
_cell.angle_gamma   90.00
#
_symmetry.space_group_name_H-M   'P 1'
#
loop_
_entity.id
_entity.type
_entity.pdbx_description
1 polymer ?
#
loop_
_entity_poly.entity_id
_entity_poly.type
_entity_poly.pdbx_seq_one_letter_code
_entity_poly.pdbx_strand_id
1 'polypeptide(L)'
;MYRVVKCFIELIVDPETKEQYERESYTLSSRRRVIWDAKSQKWRDRHNREYTPVHIAGELVGFNLKDSLEKSDKKMLQELSGTDPQSIGASYLDYNREVGGEAFGFTTGMPIEADPEKYGGIAKMYRECIRRGIAWEELLQWDGHSDEIDIC
;
A
#
# COMPACT_ATOMS: atom_id res chain seq x y z
N MET A 1 1.79 6.72 -0.83
CA MET A 1 1.94 5.89 -2.06
C MET A 1 2.97 6.46 -3.04
N TYR A 2 3.81 5.61 -3.66
CA TYR A 2 4.68 5.99 -4.79
C TYR A 2 4.04 5.61 -6.13
N ARG A 3 3.87 6.57 -7.05
CA ARG A 3 3.21 6.33 -8.35
C ARG A 3 4.12 5.56 -9.31
N VAL A 4 3.53 4.70 -10.14
CA VAL A 4 4.22 4.08 -11.27
C VAL A 4 4.52 5.12 -12.34
N VAL A 5 5.75 5.09 -12.86
CA VAL A 5 6.20 5.95 -13.98
C VAL A 5 6.42 5.12 -15.24
N LYS A 6 6.97 3.91 -15.10
CA LYS A 6 7.29 3.04 -16.23
C LYS A 6 7.30 1.57 -15.84
N CYS A 7 6.78 0.70 -16.71
CA CYS A 7 6.83 -0.75 -16.61
C CYS A 7 7.94 -1.34 -17.52
N PHE A 8 8.53 -2.46 -17.10
CA PHE A 8 9.49 -3.25 -17.85
C PHE A 8 9.22 -4.74 -17.65
N ILE A 9 9.31 -5.51 -18.73
CA ILE A 9 9.25 -6.97 -18.72
C ILE A 9 10.61 -7.48 -19.24
N GLU A 10 11.27 -8.34 -18.47
CA GLU A 10 12.57 -8.92 -18.80
C GLU A 10 12.47 -10.46 -18.80
N LEU A 11 13.03 -11.13 -19.80
CA LEU A 11 13.18 -12.59 -19.78
C LEU A 11 14.42 -12.96 -18.96
N ILE A 12 14.24 -13.74 -17.90
CA ILE A 12 15.28 -14.17 -16.98
C ILE A 12 15.39 -15.69 -17.00
N VAL A 13 16.62 -16.21 -16.89
CA VAL A 13 16.89 -17.63 -16.69
C VAL A 13 17.20 -17.84 -15.21
N ASP A 14 16.43 -18.69 -14.53
CA ASP A 14 16.74 -19.07 -13.15
C ASP A 14 18.11 -19.80 -13.12
N PRO A 15 19.08 -19.35 -12.33
CA PRO A 15 20.41 -19.95 -12.32
C PRO A 15 20.43 -21.37 -11.77
N GLU A 16 19.47 -21.76 -10.93
CA GLU A 16 19.34 -23.07 -10.30
C GLU A 16 18.56 -24.03 -11.20
N THR A 17 17.34 -23.65 -11.62
CA THR A 17 16.47 -24.54 -12.39
C THR A 17 16.72 -24.50 -13.90
N LYS A 18 17.42 -23.46 -14.38
CA LYS A 18 17.61 -23.14 -15.82
C LYS A 18 16.32 -22.81 -16.56
N GLU A 19 15.20 -22.68 -15.87
CA GLU A 19 13.92 -22.30 -16.46
C GLU A 19 13.91 -20.82 -16.83
N GLN A 20 13.25 -20.50 -17.94
CA GLN A 20 13.02 -19.12 -18.37
C GLN A 20 11.69 -18.62 -17.81
N TYR A 21 11.69 -17.40 -17.29
CA TYR A 21 10.47 -16.72 -16.86
C TYR A 21 10.54 -15.23 -17.16
N GLU A 22 9.37 -14.63 -17.36
CA GLU A 22 9.24 -13.18 -17.46
C GLU A 22 9.25 -12.56 -16.06
N ARG A 23 10.10 -11.55 -15.88
CA ARG A 23 10.20 -10.79 -14.66
C ARG A 23 9.72 -9.36 -14.91
N GLU A 24 8.68 -9.01 -14.18
CA GLU A 24 8.09 -7.69 -14.22
C GLU A 24 8.78 -6.73 -13.24
N SER A 25 8.91 -5.47 -13.64
CA SER A 25 9.43 -4.42 -12.76
C SER A 25 8.91 -3.04 -13.13
N TYR A 26 8.89 -2.15 -12.13
CA TYR A 26 8.35 -0.81 -12.24
C TYR A 26 9.33 0.24 -11.73
N THR A 27 9.47 1.34 -12.45
CA THR A 27 10.08 2.56 -11.91
C THR A 27 9.02 3.42 -11.27
N LEU A 28 9.28 3.84 -10.03
CA LEU A 28 8.38 4.66 -9.23
C LEU A 28 8.74 6.15 -9.32
N SER A 29 7.82 7.02 -8.90
CA SER A 29 8.04 8.47 -8.80
C SER A 29 9.22 8.87 -7.92
N SER A 30 9.57 8.02 -6.94
CA SER A 30 10.78 8.14 -6.11
C SER A 30 12.08 7.76 -6.82
N ARG A 31 12.03 7.43 -8.12
CA ARG A 31 13.12 6.90 -8.96
C ARG A 31 13.63 5.52 -8.52
N ARG A 32 12.96 4.87 -7.57
CA ARG A 32 13.25 3.49 -7.18
C ARG A 32 12.71 2.54 -8.24
N ARG A 33 13.38 1.41 -8.43
CA ARG A 33 12.89 0.29 -9.23
C ARG A 33 12.43 -0.82 -8.29
N VAL A 34 11.19 -1.25 -8.46
CA VAL A 34 10.59 -2.38 -7.74
C VAL A 34 10.44 -3.53 -8.73
N ILE A 35 10.80 -4.73 -8.29
CA ILE A 35 10.93 -5.93 -9.11
C ILE A 35 10.12 -7.04 -8.45
N TRP A 36 9.41 -7.83 -9.25
CA TRP A 36 8.75 -9.03 -8.77
C TRP A 36 9.78 -10.13 -8.49
N ASP A 37 9.81 -10.62 -7.26
CA ASP A 37 10.56 -11.81 -6.89
C ASP A 37 9.62 -13.03 -6.90
N ALA A 38 9.79 -13.88 -7.90
CA ALA A 38 8.98 -15.08 -8.07
C ALA A 38 9.19 -16.12 -6.96
N LYS A 39 10.36 -16.18 -6.32
CA LYS A 39 10.62 -17.16 -5.25
C LYS A 39 9.89 -16.78 -3.97
N SER A 40 9.96 -15.50 -3.59
CA SER A 40 9.27 -15.01 -2.39
C SER A 40 7.85 -14.50 -2.63
N GLN A 41 7.41 -14.42 -3.89
CA GLN A 41 6.11 -13.88 -4.33
C GLN A 41 5.89 -12.46 -3.78
N LYS A 42 6.93 -11.61 -3.88
CA LYS A 42 6.95 -10.27 -3.30
C LYS A 42 7.57 -9.25 -4.23
N TRP A 43 7.06 -8.02 -4.14
CA TRP A 43 7.65 -6.85 -4.79
C TRP A 43 8.74 -6.26 -3.93
N ARG A 44 9.96 -6.14 -4.48
CA ARG A 44 11.14 -5.65 -3.75
C ARG A 44 11.97 -4.69 -4.57
N ASP A 45 12.71 -3.82 -3.89
CA ASP A 45 13.79 -3.08 -4.53
C ASP A 45 15.17 -3.67 -4.24
N ARG A 46 16.22 -3.06 -4.80
CA ARG A 46 17.62 -3.48 -4.61
C ARG A 46 18.10 -3.49 -3.16
N HIS A 47 17.39 -2.81 -2.26
CA HIS A 47 17.69 -2.76 -0.82
C HIS A 47 16.82 -3.75 -0.03
N ASN A 48 16.16 -4.67 -0.73
CA ASN A 48 15.28 -5.69 -0.16
C ASN A 48 14.05 -5.12 0.58
N ARG A 49 13.71 -3.84 0.35
CA ARG A 49 12.49 -3.24 0.89
C ARG A 49 11.27 -3.80 0.18
N GLU A 50 10.24 -4.16 0.93
CA GLU A 50 9.02 -4.76 0.42
C GLU A 50 7.97 -3.72 0.07
N TYR A 51 7.21 -4.00 -0.99
CA TYR A 51 6.16 -3.12 -1.47
C TYR A 51 4.84 -3.88 -1.66
N THR A 52 3.73 -3.18 -1.49
CA THR A 52 2.39 -3.66 -1.85
C THR A 52 1.92 -2.89 -3.09
N PRO A 53 1.49 -3.57 -4.17
CA PRO A 53 0.89 -2.88 -5.31
C PRO A 53 -0.42 -2.20 -4.88
N VAL A 54 -0.74 -1.08 -5.52
CA VAL A 54 -1.98 -0.32 -5.28
C VAL A 54 -2.73 -0.22 -6.59
N HIS A 55 -3.97 -0.71 -6.60
CA HIS A 55 -4.86 -0.59 -7.74
C HIS A 55 -5.98 0.40 -7.45
N ILE A 56 -6.30 1.21 -8.46
CA ILE A 56 -7.44 2.11 -8.46
C ILE A 56 -8.26 1.76 -9.70
N ALA A 57 -9.56 1.48 -9.52
CA ALA A 57 -10.42 0.98 -10.58
C ALA A 57 -9.85 -0.23 -11.38
N GLY A 58 -9.07 -1.10 -10.71
CA GLY A 58 -8.42 -2.26 -11.31
C GLY A 58 -7.07 -1.99 -11.98
N GLU A 59 -6.67 -0.73 -12.12
CA GLU A 59 -5.41 -0.32 -12.76
C GLU A 59 -4.31 -0.15 -11.72
N LEU A 60 -3.12 -0.71 -11.99
CA LEU A 60 -1.95 -0.55 -11.12
C LEU A 60 -1.41 0.89 -11.20
N VAL A 61 -1.69 1.68 -10.18
CA VAL A 61 -1.30 3.11 -10.14
C VAL A 61 0.00 3.36 -9.38
N GLY A 62 0.39 2.43 -8.49
CA GLY A 62 1.47 2.70 -7.55
C GLY A 62 1.83 1.54 -6.66
N PHE A 63 2.75 1.83 -5.75
CA PHE A 63 3.23 0.90 -4.74
C PHE A 63 3.34 1.62 -3.38
N ASN A 64 2.95 0.91 -2.34
CA ASN A 64 3.10 1.29 -0.95
C ASN A 64 4.33 0.60 -0.37
N LEU A 65 5.21 1.35 0.30
CA LEU A 65 6.39 0.79 0.97
C LEU A 65 5.97 0.26 2.34
N LYS A 66 6.19 -1.03 2.57
CA LYS A 66 5.91 -1.64 3.88
C LYS A 66 6.84 -1.10 4.96
N ASP A 67 6.30 -0.97 6.17
CA ASP A 67 7.01 -0.56 7.37
C ASP A 67 7.75 0.79 7.22
N SER A 68 7.15 1.73 6.48
CA SER A 68 7.76 2.99 6.08
C SER A 68 7.88 4.03 7.21
N LEU A 69 7.11 3.88 8.29
CA LEU A 69 7.11 4.84 9.39
C LEU A 69 8.45 4.84 10.14
N GLU A 70 8.90 6.02 10.57
CA GLU A 70 10.09 6.14 11.40
C GLU A 70 9.80 5.64 12.83
N LYS A 71 10.87 5.33 13.57
CA LYS A 71 10.74 4.84 14.96
C LYS A 71 10.03 5.85 15.87
N SER A 72 10.27 7.15 15.66
CA SER A 72 9.60 8.24 16.37
C SER A 72 8.10 8.25 16.11
N ASP A 73 7.70 8.12 14.84
CA ASP A 73 6.28 8.13 14.45
C ASP A 73 5.56 6.91 15.01
N LYS A 74 6.18 5.73 14.93
CA LYS A 74 5.65 4.50 15.52
C LYS A 74 5.42 4.66 17.03
N LYS A 75 6.40 5.24 17.73
CA LYS A 75 6.31 5.49 19.16
C LYS A 75 5.18 6.48 19.49
N MET A 76 5.11 7.60 18.78
CA MET A 76 4.06 8.61 18.97
C MET A 76 2.66 8.02 18.75
N LEU A 77 2.47 7.25 17.68
CA LEU A 77 1.21 6.58 17.39
C LEU A 77 0.83 5.54 18.45
N GLN A 78 1.81 4.80 18.99
CA GLN A 78 1.57 3.87 20.11
C GLN A 78 1.14 4.61 21.38
N GLU A 79 1.79 5.73 21.71
CA GLU A 79 1.44 6.55 22.86
C GLU A 79 0.02 7.14 22.73
N LEU A 80 -0.35 7.65 21.54
CA LEU A 80 -1.69 8.17 21.26
C LEU A 80 -2.78 7.08 21.29
N SER A 81 -2.44 5.87 20.86
CA SER A 81 -3.33 4.71 20.87
C SER A 81 -3.59 4.18 22.28
N GLY A 82 -2.69 4.49 23.22
CA GLY A 82 -2.69 3.90 24.55
C GLY A 82 -2.51 2.39 24.49
N THR A 83 -3.17 1.69 25.42
CA THR A 83 -3.11 0.22 25.52
C THR A 83 -4.22 -0.48 24.73
N ASP A 84 -5.04 0.24 23.96
CA ASP A 84 -6.12 -0.37 23.21
C ASP A 84 -5.62 -0.87 21.83
N PRO A 85 -5.44 -2.19 21.65
CA PRO A 85 -5.04 -2.75 20.37
C PRO A 85 -6.12 -2.58 19.30
N GLN A 86 -7.35 -2.23 19.69
CA GLN A 86 -8.46 -2.02 18.78
C GLN A 86 -8.54 -0.59 18.25
N SER A 87 -7.74 0.33 18.79
CA SER A 87 -7.70 1.72 18.37
C SER A 87 -7.29 1.88 16.90
N ILE A 88 -7.66 3.02 16.31
CA ILE A 88 -7.29 3.38 14.94
C ILE A 88 -5.77 3.44 14.79
N GLY A 89 -5.05 4.02 15.76
CA GLY A 89 -3.60 4.15 15.70
C GLY A 89 -2.87 2.81 15.76
N ALA A 90 -3.29 1.91 16.67
CA ALA A 90 -2.73 0.55 16.71
C ALA A 90 -2.99 -0.21 15.40
N SER A 91 -4.21 -0.11 14.87
CA SER A 91 -4.58 -0.77 13.61
C SER A 91 -3.84 -0.17 12.40
N TYR A 92 -3.57 1.14 12.42
CA TYR A 92 -2.78 1.81 11.38
C TYR A 92 -1.31 1.38 11.41
N LEU A 93 -0.72 1.18 12.59
CA LEU A 93 0.65 0.68 12.70
C LEU A 93 0.81 -0.70 12.07
N ASP A 94 -0.12 -1.61 12.33
CA ASP A 94 -0.14 -2.92 11.68
C ASP A 94 -0.37 -2.79 10.17
N TYR A 95 -1.28 -1.91 9.74
CA TYR A 95 -1.52 -1.67 8.32
C TYR A 95 -0.29 -1.10 7.60
N ASN A 96 0.41 -0.14 8.18
CA ASN A 96 1.64 0.38 7.60
C ASN A 96 2.74 -0.70 7.55
N ARG A 97 2.86 -1.54 8.58
CA ARG A 97 3.81 -2.65 8.59
C ARG A 97 3.53 -3.67 7.48
N GLU A 98 2.28 -4.09 7.34
CA GLU A 98 1.92 -5.21 6.45
C GLU A 98 1.58 -4.77 5.02
N VAL A 99 1.03 -3.57 4.83
CA VAL A 99 0.56 -3.04 3.54
C VAL A 99 1.35 -1.81 3.12
N GLY A 100 1.71 -0.92 4.06
CA GLY A 100 2.54 0.26 3.76
C GLY A 100 1.79 1.49 3.25
N GLY A 101 0.47 1.50 3.36
CA GLY A 101 -0.35 2.64 2.91
C GLY A 101 -0.31 3.82 3.87
N GLU A 102 -0.76 4.96 3.36
CA GLU A 102 -0.97 6.18 4.15
C GLU A 102 -2.19 6.04 5.06
N ALA A 103 -2.26 6.86 6.10
CA ALA A 103 -3.45 6.93 6.93
C ALA A 103 -4.66 7.47 6.12
N PHE A 104 -5.78 6.77 6.23
CA PHE A 104 -7.08 7.18 5.71
C PHE A 104 -7.47 8.56 6.24
N GLY A 105 -7.99 9.42 5.35
CA GLY A 105 -8.53 10.75 5.68
C GLY A 105 -7.53 11.90 5.76
N PHE A 106 -6.21 11.66 5.66
CA PHE A 106 -5.20 12.73 5.77
C PHE A 106 -4.57 13.18 4.43
N THR A 107 -4.72 12.42 3.34
CA THR A 107 -3.86 12.59 2.15
C THR A 107 -4.57 12.74 0.81
N THR A 108 -5.89 12.56 0.77
CA THR A 108 -6.69 12.61 -0.44
C THR A 108 -8.02 13.23 -0.04
N GLY A 109 -8.45 14.29 -0.73
CA GLY A 109 -9.78 14.88 -0.49
C GLY A 109 -10.78 13.73 -0.40
N MET A 110 -11.50 13.63 0.72
CA MET A 110 -12.23 12.41 1.03
C MET A 110 -13.12 12.05 -0.15
N PRO A 111 -12.96 10.84 -0.74
CA PRO A 111 -13.91 10.40 -1.75
C PRO A 111 -15.27 10.39 -1.07
N ILE A 112 -16.25 11.13 -1.60
CA ILE A 112 -17.57 11.27 -0.97
C ILE A 112 -18.23 9.90 -0.74
N GLU A 113 -17.82 8.88 -1.51
CA GLU A 113 -18.32 7.51 -1.43
C GLU A 113 -17.49 6.54 -0.56
N ALA A 114 -16.32 6.96 -0.06
CA ALA A 114 -15.45 6.12 0.76
C ALA A 114 -16.00 5.99 2.20
N ASP A 115 -16.77 4.92 2.43
CA ASP A 115 -17.44 4.66 3.71
C ASP A 115 -16.76 3.52 4.52
N PRO A 116 -15.90 3.85 5.50
CA PRO A 116 -15.30 2.85 6.38
C PRO A 116 -16.30 2.19 7.34
N GLU A 117 -17.51 2.73 7.53
CA GLU A 117 -18.53 2.15 8.42
C GLU A 117 -19.06 0.81 7.88
N LYS A 118 -18.99 0.58 6.55
CA LYS A 118 -19.27 -0.75 5.94
C LYS A 118 -18.40 -1.87 6.51
N TYR A 119 -17.24 -1.52 7.06
CA TYR A 119 -16.30 -2.46 7.69
C TYR A 119 -16.34 -2.39 9.22
N GLY A 120 -17.24 -1.59 9.80
CA GLY A 120 -17.36 -1.34 11.23
C GLY A 120 -16.32 -0.35 11.75
N GLY A 121 -15.99 0.65 10.94
CA GLY A 121 -15.11 1.77 11.26
C GLY A 121 -13.67 1.60 10.76
N ILE A 122 -12.90 2.70 10.78
CA ILE A 122 -11.55 2.80 10.19
C ILE A 122 -10.60 1.72 10.72
N ALA A 123 -10.63 1.43 12.03
CA ALA A 123 -9.75 0.42 12.63
C ALA A 123 -9.99 -0.99 12.04
N LYS A 124 -11.25 -1.37 11.82
CA LYS A 124 -11.61 -2.65 11.20
C LYS A 124 -11.35 -2.66 9.70
N MET A 125 -11.55 -1.53 9.01
CA MET A 125 -11.16 -1.36 7.62
C MET A 125 -9.67 -1.66 7.39
N TYR A 126 -8.78 -1.13 8.23
CA TYR A 126 -7.35 -1.44 8.14
C TYR A 126 -7.04 -2.93 8.30
N ARG A 127 -7.71 -3.62 9.24
CA ARG A 127 -7.54 -5.08 9.40
C ARG A 127 -8.03 -5.85 8.18
N GLU A 128 -9.11 -5.39 7.56
CA GLU A 128 -9.61 -5.99 6.34
C GLU A 128 -8.64 -5.78 5.17
N CYS A 129 -7.99 -4.62 5.09
CA CYS A 129 -6.91 -4.35 4.13
C CYS A 129 -5.76 -5.35 4.32
N ILE A 130 -5.29 -5.55 5.57
CA ILE A 130 -4.24 -6.51 5.89
C ILE A 130 -4.66 -7.93 5.48
N ARG A 131 -5.90 -8.34 5.80
CA ARG A 131 -6.42 -9.67 5.49
C ARG A 131 -6.43 -9.94 3.98
N ARG A 132 -6.72 -8.93 3.16
CA ARG A 132 -6.76 -9.04 1.70
C ARG A 132 -5.42 -8.73 1.02
N GLY A 133 -4.47 -8.12 1.73
CA GLY A 133 -3.20 -7.67 1.16
C GLY A 133 -3.34 -6.49 0.19
N ILE A 134 -4.41 -5.70 0.31
CA ILE A 134 -4.71 -4.56 -0.57
C ILE A 134 -4.74 -3.25 0.20
N ALA A 135 -4.56 -2.13 -0.51
CA ALA A 135 -4.66 -0.80 0.09
C ALA A 135 -6.13 -0.40 0.36
N TRP A 136 -6.36 0.61 1.20
CA TRP A 136 -7.74 1.02 1.50
C TRP A 136 -8.41 1.65 0.28
N GLU A 137 -7.63 2.27 -0.61
CA GLU A 137 -8.08 2.81 -1.89
C GLU A 137 -8.77 1.73 -2.73
N GLU A 138 -8.15 0.55 -2.81
CA GLU A 138 -8.70 -0.60 -3.53
C GLU A 138 -9.88 -1.22 -2.78
N LEU A 139 -9.78 -1.36 -1.46
CA LEU A 139 -10.84 -1.93 -0.62
C LEU A 139 -12.15 -1.13 -0.74
N LEU A 140 -12.04 0.20 -0.71
CA LEU A 140 -13.18 1.11 -0.80
C LEU A 140 -13.58 1.43 -2.24
N GLN A 141 -12.91 0.84 -3.24
CA GLN A 141 -13.14 1.07 -4.65
C GLN A 141 -13.03 2.56 -5.03
N TRP A 142 -12.08 3.26 -4.43
CA TRP A 142 -11.79 4.64 -4.81
C TRP A 142 -11.41 4.69 -6.29
N ASP A 143 -11.96 5.66 -7.02
CA ASP A 143 -11.76 5.86 -8.45
C ASP A 143 -10.58 6.77 -8.79
N GLY A 144 -9.89 7.31 -7.78
CA GLY A 144 -8.75 8.20 -7.94
C GLY A 144 -9.14 9.68 -8.06
N HIS A 145 -10.43 10.01 -8.00
CA HIS A 145 -10.95 11.36 -8.00
C HIS A 145 -11.33 11.75 -6.57
N SER A 146 -10.79 12.86 -6.08
CA SER A 146 -11.43 13.58 -4.97
C SER A 146 -12.37 14.56 -5.63
N ASP A 147 -13.68 14.41 -5.45
CA ASP A 147 -14.60 15.48 -5.83
C ASP A 147 -14.13 16.75 -5.10
N GLU A 148 -13.60 17.71 -5.85
CA GLU A 148 -13.44 19.06 -5.33
C GLU A 148 -14.86 19.51 -5.00
N ILE A 149 -15.14 19.78 -3.72
CA ILE A 149 -16.39 20.42 -3.35
C ILE A 149 -16.34 21.80 -4.02
N ASP A 150 -17.09 21.96 -5.12
CA ASP A 150 -17.40 23.28 -5.67
C ASP A 150 -18.15 24.04 -4.59
N ILE A 151 -17.43 24.86 -3.84
CA ILE A 151 -18.02 25.81 -2.89
C ILE A 151 -18.69 26.89 -3.76
N CYS A 152 -19.97 26.69 -4.06
CA CYS A 152 -20.86 27.71 -4.61
C CYS A 152 -21.14 28.81 -3.57
#